data_AF-A0A2J9IKC3-F1
#
_entry.id   AF-A0A2J9IKC3-F1
#
_cell.length_a   1.000
_cell.length_b   1.000
_cell.length_c   1.000
_cell.angle_alpha   90.00
_cell.angle_beta   90.00
_cell.angle_gamma   90.00
#
_symmetry.space_group_name_H-M   'P 1'
#
loop_
_entity.id
_entity.type
_entity.pdbx_description
1 polymer ?
#
loop_
_entity_poly.entity_id
_entity_poly.type
_entity_poly.pdbx_seq_one_letter_code
_entity_poly.pdbx_strand_id
1 'polypeptide(L)'
;MISSTPRTAADRSAAGALSRLGLGALAVTAALTLSACGGPDSAGEAWDGAREQLAEAESFRLTAELPEEALQGGAASGTLEASGSTGEPNGQLTMRMKADQGDFSMEVREVGEKGYIRMDVDGEDLDQNAKAMMGLGDKWIAQDVPEDQRGMIGSLRESMLAKLPDAGALEGVDAEAQEVDRDGEKAYRYEIPQDIAESAAQEAETEGEDSDGLDQGAAALNELDMSLVHAFVVDGDGELLALELRGEEGEDGEKAPATEMTFSGWDSVEEVEAPAEDEVREAPGIDGQG
;
A
#
# COMPACT_ATOMS: atom_id res chain seq x y z
N MET A 1 -0.36 59.87 -36.94
CA MET A 1 -0.71 60.34 -38.30
C MET A 1 0.50 60.14 -39.19
N ILE A 2 0.27 59.81 -40.47
CA ILE A 2 1.23 59.57 -41.57
C ILE A 2 1.85 58.15 -41.46
N SER A 3 1.34 57.09 -42.10
CA SER A 3 0.97 56.83 -43.50
C SER A 3 2.16 56.74 -44.46
N SER A 4 2.08 55.74 -45.34
CA SER A 4 2.78 55.56 -46.62
C SER A 4 3.96 54.56 -46.65
N THR A 5 3.63 53.34 -47.07
CA THR A 5 4.42 52.55 -48.03
C THR A 5 4.49 53.28 -49.39
N PRO A 6 5.55 53.06 -50.18
CA PRO A 6 5.50 52.14 -51.34
C PRO A 6 6.85 51.41 -51.58
N ARG A 7 7.12 50.56 -52.57
CA ARG A 7 6.44 49.60 -53.47
C ARG A 7 7.52 49.28 -54.54
N THR A 8 7.73 47.99 -54.86
CA THR A 8 8.25 47.46 -56.16
C THR A 8 9.74 47.78 -56.51
N ALA A 9 10.51 46.96 -57.22
CA ALA A 9 10.26 45.79 -58.06
C ALA A 9 11.55 45.00 -58.32
N ALA A 10 11.41 43.68 -58.55
CA ALA A 10 12.03 42.83 -59.59
C ALA A 10 13.58 42.75 -59.69
N ASP A 11 14.22 41.67 -60.13
CA ASP A 11 13.82 40.66 -61.10
C ASP A 11 14.87 39.49 -61.08
N ARG A 12 14.42 38.31 -61.55
CA ARG A 12 15.16 37.14 -62.11
C ARG A 12 15.96 36.26 -61.14
N SER A 13 15.47 35.07 -60.79
CA SER A 13 15.19 33.87 -61.62
C SER A 13 16.47 33.12 -62.03
N ALA A 14 16.67 31.97 -61.41
CA ALA A 14 17.30 30.81 -62.02
C ALA A 14 16.52 29.57 -61.56
N ALA A 15 15.67 29.09 -62.45
CA ALA A 15 15.00 27.80 -62.35
C ALA A 15 16.01 26.69 -62.62
N GLY A 16 16.12 25.74 -61.68
CA GLY A 16 16.72 24.43 -61.88
C GLY A 16 15.65 23.38 -61.59
N ALA A 17 15.31 22.60 -62.61
CA ALA A 17 14.13 21.74 -62.65
C ALA A 17 14.34 20.36 -62.00
N LEU A 18 13.27 19.91 -61.34
CA LEU A 18 12.66 18.57 -61.33
C LEU A 18 13.53 17.34 -60.97
N SER A 19 13.14 16.71 -59.86
CA SER A 19 12.89 15.26 -59.84
C SER A 19 11.69 14.95 -58.95
N ARG A 20 10.86 14.04 -59.46
CA ARG A 20 9.54 13.62 -58.96
C ARG A 20 9.66 12.50 -57.91
N LEU A 21 8.53 12.31 -57.21
CA LEU A 21 8.05 11.11 -56.48
C LEU A 21 8.34 11.06 -54.97
N GLY A 22 7.25 11.04 -54.21
CA GLY A 22 7.20 10.72 -52.79
C GLY A 22 5.83 11.08 -52.22
N LEU A 23 4.89 10.13 -52.31
CA LEU A 23 3.61 10.18 -51.63
C LEU A 23 3.81 10.31 -50.11
N GLY A 24 2.89 11.02 -49.46
CA GLY A 24 2.41 10.66 -48.12
C GLY A 24 3.16 11.25 -46.94
N ALA A 25 2.57 12.26 -46.31
CA ALA A 25 2.55 12.35 -44.86
C ALA A 25 1.24 13.01 -44.47
N LEU A 26 0.33 12.17 -44.01
CA LEU A 26 -0.95 12.52 -43.41
C LEU A 26 -0.71 13.49 -42.26
N ALA A 27 -1.53 14.55 -42.22
CA ALA A 27 -1.71 15.33 -41.01
C ALA A 27 -2.31 14.40 -39.95
N VAL A 28 -1.49 13.98 -38.97
CA VAL A 28 -1.98 13.32 -37.76
C VAL A 28 -2.60 14.43 -36.91
N THR A 29 -3.87 14.72 -37.16
CA THR A 29 -4.73 15.27 -36.13
C THR A 29 -4.95 14.14 -35.13
N ALA A 30 -4.15 14.11 -34.06
CA ALA A 30 -4.47 13.34 -32.88
C ALA A 30 -5.77 13.94 -32.31
N ALA A 31 -6.89 13.38 -32.70
CA ALA A 31 -8.12 13.53 -31.96
C ALA A 31 -7.90 12.79 -30.64
N LEU A 32 -7.57 13.52 -29.58
CA LEU A 32 -7.75 13.05 -28.21
C LEU A 32 -9.27 12.89 -28.04
N THR A 33 -9.79 11.71 -28.37
CA THR A 33 -11.10 11.32 -27.90
C THR A 33 -10.97 11.18 -26.39
N LEU A 34 -11.49 12.17 -25.67
CA LEU A 34 -11.82 12.04 -24.26
C LEU A 34 -12.86 10.92 -24.15
N SER A 35 -12.40 9.68 -24.04
CA SER A 35 -13.16 8.54 -23.51
C SER A 35 -13.18 8.63 -21.98
N ALA A 36 -13.39 9.82 -21.41
CA ALA A 36 -13.39 10.03 -19.97
C ALA A 36 -14.85 10.12 -19.49
N CYS A 37 -15.52 8.98 -19.45
CA CYS A 37 -16.80 8.81 -18.73
C CYS A 37 -17.22 7.33 -18.58
N GLY A 38 -16.28 6.38 -18.61
CA GLY A 38 -16.55 4.99 -18.29
C GLY A 38 -15.57 4.59 -17.21
N GLY A 39 -16.07 4.16 -16.05
CA GLY A 39 -15.23 3.47 -15.08
C GLY A 39 -14.74 2.12 -15.64
N PRO A 40 -14.10 1.29 -14.82
CA PRO A 40 -13.59 0.00 -15.27
C PRO A 40 -14.68 -0.84 -15.95
N ASP A 41 -14.34 -1.49 -17.07
CA ASP A 41 -15.31 -2.17 -17.95
C ASP A 41 -15.99 -3.38 -17.26
N SER A 42 -15.31 -4.04 -16.31
CA SER A 42 -15.87 -5.15 -15.50
C SER A 42 -15.12 -5.35 -14.17
N ALA A 43 -15.75 -6.07 -13.23
CA ALA A 43 -15.11 -6.45 -11.97
C ALA A 43 -13.85 -7.31 -12.16
N GLY A 44 -13.85 -8.20 -13.15
CA GLY A 44 -12.69 -9.03 -13.50
C GLY A 44 -11.50 -8.21 -13.97
N GLU A 45 -11.74 -7.29 -14.92
CA GLU A 45 -10.69 -6.43 -15.44
C GLU A 45 -10.16 -5.45 -14.38
N ALA A 46 -11.05 -4.89 -13.56
CA ALA A 46 -10.67 -4.02 -12.44
C ALA A 46 -9.82 -4.77 -11.41
N TRP A 47 -10.18 -6.01 -11.08
CA TRP A 47 -9.42 -6.83 -10.13
C TRP A 47 -8.05 -7.22 -10.67
N ASP A 48 -7.97 -7.65 -11.93
CA ASP A 48 -6.71 -8.03 -12.55
C ASP A 48 -5.73 -6.84 -12.59
N GLY A 49 -6.22 -5.65 -12.97
CA GLY A 49 -5.43 -4.42 -12.94
C GLY A 49 -4.98 -4.03 -11.53
N ALA A 50 -5.87 -4.09 -10.54
CA ALA A 50 -5.54 -3.80 -9.14
C ALA A 50 -4.51 -4.78 -8.56
N ARG A 51 -4.64 -6.09 -8.87
CA ARG A 51 -3.71 -7.13 -8.42
C ARG A 51 -2.36 -7.00 -9.11
N GLU A 52 -2.34 -6.68 -10.41
CA GLU A 52 -1.10 -6.40 -11.16
C GLU A 52 -0.39 -5.18 -10.60
N GLN A 53 -1.10 -4.08 -10.34
CA GLN A 53 -0.54 -2.90 -9.67
C GLN A 53 0.10 -3.27 -8.33
N LEU A 54 -0.63 -4.01 -7.48
CA LEU A 54 -0.09 -4.44 -6.18
C LEU A 54 1.16 -5.31 -6.36
N ALA A 55 1.17 -6.22 -7.34
CA ALA A 55 2.28 -7.13 -7.61
C ALA A 55 3.53 -6.42 -8.13
N GLU A 56 3.36 -5.44 -9.00
CA GLU A 56 4.46 -4.73 -9.66
C GLU A 56 4.95 -3.49 -8.92
N ALA A 57 4.18 -2.98 -7.94
CA ALA A 57 4.52 -1.80 -7.17
C ALA A 57 5.96 -1.84 -6.62
N GLU A 58 6.75 -0.81 -6.90
CA GLU A 58 8.09 -0.59 -6.37
C GLU A 58 8.02 0.02 -4.96
N SER A 59 6.94 0.75 -4.67
CA SER A 59 6.63 1.27 -3.34
C SER A 59 5.14 1.56 -3.18
N PHE A 60 4.65 1.55 -1.94
CA PHE A 60 3.28 1.98 -1.62
C PHE A 60 3.16 2.35 -0.14
N ARG A 61 2.08 3.08 0.18
CA ARG A 61 1.60 3.33 1.54
C ARG A 61 0.27 2.61 1.75
N LEU A 62 0.14 2.02 2.93
CA LEU A 62 -1.03 1.31 3.42
C LEU A 62 -1.47 1.94 4.75
N THR A 63 -2.77 2.19 4.90
CA THR A 63 -3.35 2.65 6.16
C THR A 63 -4.61 1.86 6.49
N ALA A 64 -4.81 1.49 7.75
CA ALA A 64 -6.01 0.81 8.22
C ALA A 64 -6.45 1.33 9.59
N GLU A 65 -7.75 1.51 9.77
CA GLU A 65 -8.37 1.71 11.08
C GLU A 65 -8.84 0.36 11.61
N LEU A 66 -8.30 -0.05 12.75
CA LEU A 66 -8.55 -1.34 13.37
C LEU A 66 -9.61 -1.15 14.47
N PRO A 67 -10.80 -1.75 14.33
CA PRO A 67 -11.82 -1.72 15.37
C PRO A 67 -11.41 -2.63 16.55
N GLU A 68 -12.05 -2.46 17.72
CA GLU A 68 -11.78 -3.27 18.93
C GLU A 68 -11.78 -4.77 18.64
N GLU A 69 -12.74 -5.22 17.82
CA GLU A 69 -12.94 -6.62 17.51
C GLU A 69 -11.85 -7.22 16.62
N ALA A 70 -11.12 -6.38 15.87
CA ALA A 70 -9.96 -6.80 15.07
C ALA A 70 -8.67 -6.86 15.91
N LEU A 71 -8.68 -6.32 17.13
CA LEU A 71 -7.50 -6.19 17.97
C LEU A 71 -7.49 -7.22 19.09
N GLN A 72 -6.35 -7.87 19.29
CA GLN A 72 -6.16 -8.79 20.40
C GLN A 72 -5.68 -8.04 21.66
N GLY A 73 -6.12 -8.47 22.84
CA GLY A 73 -5.56 -7.98 24.11
C GLY A 73 -6.25 -6.78 24.76
N GLY A 74 -7.46 -6.42 24.34
CA GLY A 74 -8.30 -5.43 25.03
C GLY A 74 -8.04 -3.97 24.64
N ALA A 75 -7.53 -3.74 23.43
CA ALA A 75 -7.48 -2.42 22.82
C ALA A 75 -8.85 -2.07 22.23
N ALA A 76 -9.35 -0.86 22.50
CA ALA A 76 -10.66 -0.38 22.05
C ALA A 76 -10.66 0.11 20.58
N SER A 77 -9.49 0.44 20.03
CA SER A 77 -9.32 0.79 18.61
C SER A 77 -7.85 0.93 18.30
N GLY A 78 -7.50 0.91 17.01
CA GLY A 78 -6.13 1.05 16.56
C GLY A 78 -6.04 1.66 15.17
N THR A 79 -4.83 2.09 14.83
CA THR A 79 -4.48 2.55 13.49
C THR A 79 -3.17 1.89 13.09
N LEU A 80 -3.12 1.35 11.89
CA LEU A 80 -1.91 0.83 11.26
C LEU A 80 -1.57 1.70 10.06
N GLU A 81 -0.32 2.09 9.93
CA GLU A 81 0.22 2.79 8.78
C GLU A 81 1.53 2.11 8.37
N ALA A 82 1.65 1.62 7.16
CA ALA A 82 2.87 1.01 6.62
C ALA A 82 3.25 1.69 5.30
N SER A 83 4.52 1.95 5.06
CA SER A 83 4.97 2.51 3.78
C SER A 83 6.43 2.24 3.51
N GLY A 84 6.79 2.00 2.25
CA GLY A 84 8.19 1.85 1.86
C GLY A 84 8.37 1.14 0.52
N SER A 85 9.60 0.77 0.23
CA SER A 85 9.99 0.01 -0.95
C SER A 85 9.64 -1.47 -0.82
N THR A 86 9.21 -2.07 -1.92
CA THR A 86 8.94 -3.51 -2.00
C THR A 86 10.17 -4.34 -2.38
N GLY A 87 11.24 -3.69 -2.86
CA GLY A 87 12.44 -4.33 -3.39
C GLY A 87 13.60 -4.36 -2.41
N GLU A 88 13.97 -3.20 -1.87
CA GLU A 88 15.07 -3.05 -0.92
C GLU A 88 14.55 -2.94 0.52
N PRO A 89 15.36 -3.27 1.55
CA PRO A 89 15.02 -3.04 2.95
C PRO A 89 14.92 -1.54 3.29
N ASN A 90 13.80 -0.94 2.92
CA ASN A 90 13.49 0.45 3.20
C ASN A 90 11.99 0.61 3.44
N GLY A 91 11.60 0.77 4.70
CA GLY A 91 10.20 0.92 5.03
C GLY A 91 9.95 1.31 6.47
N GLN A 92 8.72 1.72 6.74
CA GLN A 92 8.26 2.08 8.07
C GLN A 92 6.89 1.49 8.33
N LEU A 93 6.64 1.16 9.59
CA LEU A 93 5.34 0.75 10.09
C LEU A 93 5.08 1.51 11.39
N THR A 94 3.90 2.10 11.50
CA THR A 94 3.42 2.73 12.73
C THR A 94 2.10 2.08 13.10
N MET A 95 2.02 1.61 14.33
CA MET A 95 0.81 1.10 14.94
C MET A 95 0.51 1.95 16.17
N ARG A 96 -0.74 2.38 16.32
CA ARG A 96 -1.23 3.02 17.54
C ARG A 96 -2.47 2.28 17.99
N MET A 97 -2.56 1.98 19.27
CA MET A 97 -3.70 1.30 19.88
C MET A 97 -4.16 2.11 21.08
N LYS A 98 -5.46 2.33 21.17
CA LYS A 98 -6.11 2.89 22.36
C LYS A 98 -6.54 1.75 23.25
N ALA A 99 -6.12 1.76 24.49
CA ALA A 99 -6.54 0.78 25.48
C ALA A 99 -6.95 1.47 26.79
N ASP A 100 -7.80 0.82 27.57
CA ASP A 100 -8.28 1.36 28.85
C ASP A 100 -7.14 1.65 29.85
N GLN A 101 -6.02 0.93 29.73
CA GLN A 101 -4.84 1.04 30.62
C GLN A 101 -3.76 1.99 30.09
N GLY A 102 -3.99 2.65 28.96
CA GLY A 102 -3.06 3.58 28.33
C GLY A 102 -2.91 3.32 26.83
N ASP A 103 -2.63 4.38 26.09
CA ASP A 103 -2.45 4.29 24.65
C ASP A 103 -1.06 3.70 24.35
N PHE A 104 -1.02 2.67 23.51
CA PHE A 104 0.21 2.03 23.04
C PHE A 104 0.54 2.54 21.65
N SER A 105 1.82 2.79 21.38
CA SER A 105 2.32 3.02 20.03
C SER A 105 3.58 2.21 19.77
N MET A 106 3.69 1.71 18.55
CA MET A 106 4.87 1.05 18.04
C MET A 106 5.22 1.66 16.69
N GLU A 107 6.50 1.96 16.52
CA GLU A 107 7.06 2.38 15.25
C GLU A 107 8.23 1.45 14.91
N VAL A 108 8.23 0.95 13.69
CA VAL A 108 9.31 0.15 13.11
C VAL A 108 9.82 0.91 11.89
N ARG A 109 11.14 0.96 11.73
CA ARG A 109 11.80 1.42 10.51
C ARG A 109 12.84 0.41 10.10
N GLU A 110 12.95 0.19 8.81
CA GLU A 110 13.98 -0.64 8.19
C GLU A 110 14.71 0.23 7.18
N VAL A 111 16.04 0.29 7.30
CA VAL A 111 16.91 1.10 6.44
C VAL A 111 18.20 0.31 6.20
N GLY A 112 18.29 -0.32 5.02
CA GLY A 112 19.39 -1.22 4.69
C GLY A 112 19.45 -2.40 5.66
N GLU A 113 20.64 -2.67 6.20
CA GLU A 113 20.89 -3.81 7.10
C GLU A 113 20.46 -3.54 8.57
N LYS A 114 19.70 -2.47 8.82
CA LYS A 114 19.30 -2.05 10.16
C LYS A 114 17.80 -1.92 10.29
N GLY A 115 17.27 -2.54 11.33
CA GLY A 115 15.92 -2.34 11.84
C GLY A 115 15.97 -1.44 13.07
N TYR A 116 14.97 -0.59 13.22
CA TYR A 116 14.80 0.30 14.35
C TYR A 116 13.38 0.14 14.88
N ILE A 117 13.26 -0.15 16.16
CA ILE A 117 11.95 -0.30 16.82
C ILE A 117 11.87 0.72 17.95
N ARG A 118 10.76 1.46 17.99
CA ARG A 118 10.39 2.33 19.10
C ARG A 118 9.00 1.91 19.57
N MET A 119 8.85 1.71 20.87
CA MET A 119 7.56 1.40 21.49
C MET A 119 7.33 2.40 22.61
N ASP A 120 6.12 2.94 22.71
CA ASP A 120 5.75 3.87 23.77
C ASP A 120 4.37 3.51 24.34
N VAL A 121 4.20 3.79 25.63
CA VAL A 121 2.92 3.63 26.33
C VAL A 121 2.64 4.90 27.11
N ASP A 122 1.58 5.60 26.72
CA ASP A 122 1.02 6.73 27.44
C ASP A 122 0.06 6.21 28.52
N GLY A 123 0.66 5.83 29.65
CA GLY A 123 -0.03 5.34 30.84
C GLY A 123 0.78 5.66 32.10
N GLU A 124 0.08 6.12 33.14
CA GLU A 124 0.66 6.58 34.42
C GLU A 124 1.15 5.42 35.31
N ASP A 125 0.78 4.18 35.00
CA ASP A 125 0.95 3.03 35.91
C ASP A 125 2.33 2.33 35.83
N LEU A 126 3.13 2.60 34.78
CA LEU A 126 4.47 2.02 34.63
C LEU A 126 5.55 3.00 35.06
N ASP A 127 6.37 2.62 36.04
CA ASP A 127 7.53 3.42 36.44
C ASP A 127 8.64 3.40 35.37
N GLN A 128 9.50 4.43 35.38
CA GLN A 128 10.53 4.62 34.35
C GLN A 128 11.51 3.44 34.24
N ASN A 129 11.80 2.73 35.33
CA ASN A 129 12.73 1.60 35.30
C ASN A 129 12.07 0.37 34.64
N ALA A 130 10.78 0.15 34.89
CA ALA A 130 10.00 -0.87 34.19
C ALA A 130 9.89 -0.56 32.69
N LYS A 131 9.59 0.69 32.31
CA LYS A 131 9.58 1.13 30.90
C LYS A 131 10.92 0.87 30.22
N ALA A 132 12.03 1.28 30.85
CA ALA A 132 13.38 1.08 30.31
C ALA A 132 13.76 -0.41 30.15
N MET A 133 13.38 -1.28 31.10
CA MET A 133 13.62 -2.73 31.00
C MET A 133 12.83 -3.38 29.86
N MET A 134 11.59 -2.93 29.62
CA MET A 134 10.75 -3.42 28.52
C MET A 134 11.08 -2.76 27.17
N GLY A 135 11.99 -1.79 27.17
CA GLY A 135 12.35 -1.02 26.00
C GLY A 135 11.30 -0.06 25.50
N LEU A 136 10.38 0.34 26.38
CA LEU A 136 9.39 1.38 26.15
C LEU A 136 10.03 2.76 26.38
N GLY A 137 9.76 3.70 25.49
CA GLY A 137 10.15 5.11 25.62
C GLY A 137 10.41 5.81 24.27
N ASP A 138 11.01 6.99 24.35
CA ASP A 138 11.23 7.90 23.23
C ASP A 138 12.38 7.48 22.29
N LYS A 139 13.24 6.56 22.73
CA LYS A 139 14.43 6.14 21.99
C LYS A 139 14.23 4.89 21.14
N TRP A 140 14.84 4.90 19.96
CA TRP A 140 14.88 3.78 19.04
C TRP A 140 15.84 2.69 19.52
N ILE A 141 15.44 1.43 19.35
CA ILE A 141 16.28 0.26 19.56
C ILE A 141 16.73 -0.20 18.18
N ALA A 142 18.04 -0.20 17.93
CA ALA A 142 18.59 -0.73 16.69
C ALA A 142 18.80 -2.24 16.79
N GLN A 143 18.50 -2.95 15.70
CA GLN A 143 18.76 -4.37 15.50
C GLN A 143 19.33 -4.61 14.10
N ASP A 144 20.15 -5.64 13.97
CA ASP A 144 20.64 -6.09 12.67
C ASP A 144 19.52 -6.84 11.93
N VAL A 145 19.30 -6.47 10.68
CA VAL A 145 18.40 -7.15 9.74
C VAL A 145 19.28 -8.06 8.87
N PRO A 146 19.02 -9.38 8.80
CA PRO A 146 19.80 -10.29 7.97
C PRO A 146 19.86 -9.83 6.51
N GLU A 147 21.04 -9.88 5.89
CA GLU A 147 21.26 -9.43 4.50
C GLU A 147 20.42 -10.19 3.46
N ASP A 148 19.98 -11.41 3.78
CA ASP A 148 19.13 -12.26 2.94
C ASP A 148 17.63 -12.05 3.19
N GLN A 149 17.26 -11.24 4.17
CA GLN A 149 15.87 -10.93 4.48
C GLN A 149 15.32 -9.90 3.49
N ARG A 150 14.21 -10.22 2.84
CA ARG A 150 13.46 -9.25 2.03
C ARG A 150 12.90 -8.18 2.95
N GLY A 151 12.89 -6.94 2.47
CA GLY A 151 12.39 -5.83 3.27
C GLY A 151 10.95 -6.01 3.73
N MET A 152 10.60 -5.41 4.87
CA MET A 152 9.30 -5.59 5.53
C MET A 152 8.10 -5.36 4.59
N ILE A 153 8.13 -4.29 3.79
CA ILE A 153 7.02 -3.94 2.87
C ILE A 153 6.94 -4.90 1.69
N GLY A 154 8.09 -5.38 1.18
CA GLY A 154 8.13 -6.43 0.17
C GLY A 154 7.50 -7.74 0.67
N SER A 155 7.81 -8.13 1.91
CA SER A 155 7.24 -9.31 2.57
C SER A 155 5.73 -9.14 2.83
N LEU A 156 5.29 -7.96 3.25
CA LEU A 156 3.86 -7.63 3.41
C LEU A 156 3.11 -7.78 2.08
N ARG A 157 3.64 -7.23 0.98
CA ARG A 157 3.04 -7.37 -0.36
C ARG A 157 2.86 -8.83 -0.74
N GLU A 158 3.88 -9.65 -0.59
CA GLU A 158 3.81 -11.07 -0.94
C GLU A 158 2.78 -11.82 -0.08
N SER A 159 2.77 -11.55 1.22
CA SER A 159 1.77 -12.13 2.12
C SER A 159 0.34 -11.73 1.72
N MET A 160 0.13 -10.50 1.23
CA MET A 160 -1.18 -10.09 0.73
C MET A 160 -1.53 -10.83 -0.55
N LEU A 161 -0.64 -10.83 -1.54
CA LEU A 161 -0.88 -11.50 -2.84
C LEU A 161 -1.17 -12.99 -2.70
N ALA A 162 -0.51 -13.66 -1.74
CA ALA A 162 -0.73 -15.08 -1.46
C ALA A 162 -2.13 -15.38 -0.93
N LYS A 163 -2.74 -14.45 -0.19
CA LYS A 163 -4.07 -14.63 0.43
C LYS A 163 -5.22 -14.02 -0.37
N LEU A 164 -4.92 -13.11 -1.31
CA LEU A 164 -5.91 -12.47 -2.16
C LEU A 164 -6.29 -13.36 -3.37
N PRO A 165 -7.53 -13.27 -3.89
CA PRO A 165 -7.94 -13.98 -5.10
C PRO A 165 -6.98 -13.78 -6.27
N ASP A 166 -6.70 -14.84 -7.02
CA ASP A 166 -5.80 -14.77 -8.17
C ASP A 166 -6.32 -13.89 -9.31
N ALA A 167 -5.42 -13.55 -10.23
CA ALA A 167 -5.81 -12.93 -11.49
C ALA A 167 -6.74 -13.87 -12.27
N GLY A 168 -7.80 -13.33 -12.86
CA GLY A 168 -8.86 -14.08 -13.52
C GLY A 168 -9.87 -14.74 -12.57
N ALA A 169 -9.69 -14.65 -11.24
CA ALA A 169 -10.63 -15.25 -10.29
C ALA A 169 -12.05 -14.66 -10.43
N LEU A 170 -12.16 -13.39 -10.81
CA LEU A 170 -13.42 -12.69 -11.05
C LEU A 170 -13.85 -12.72 -12.55
N GLU A 171 -13.20 -13.53 -13.40
CA GLU A 171 -13.58 -13.63 -14.80
C GLU A 171 -15.01 -14.16 -14.94
N GLY A 172 -15.87 -13.39 -15.62
CA GLY A 172 -17.27 -13.75 -15.83
C GLY A 172 -18.18 -13.58 -14.59
N VAL A 173 -17.66 -13.01 -13.50
CA VAL A 173 -18.49 -12.58 -12.36
C VAL A 173 -19.28 -11.33 -12.77
N ASP A 174 -20.60 -11.44 -12.69
CA ASP A 174 -21.53 -10.32 -12.94
C ASP A 174 -21.68 -9.48 -11.66
N ALA A 175 -20.59 -8.83 -11.25
CA ALA A 175 -20.57 -7.90 -10.13
C ALA A 175 -20.72 -6.46 -10.65
N GLU A 176 -21.82 -5.81 -10.25
CA GLU A 176 -22.08 -4.42 -10.60
C GLU A 176 -21.18 -3.48 -9.78
N ALA A 177 -20.53 -2.53 -10.47
CA ALA A 177 -19.75 -1.48 -9.83
C ALA A 177 -20.66 -0.56 -9.01
N GLN A 178 -20.35 -0.37 -7.74
CA GLN A 178 -21.00 0.62 -6.88
C GLN A 178 -20.19 1.91 -6.92
N GLU A 179 -20.74 2.98 -7.48
CA GLU A 179 -20.10 4.30 -7.44
C GLU A 179 -20.05 4.81 -5.99
N VAL A 180 -18.84 5.12 -5.52
CA VAL A 180 -18.58 5.66 -4.19
C VAL A 180 -17.80 6.97 -4.31
N ASP A 181 -17.99 7.87 -3.35
CA ASP A 181 -17.21 9.11 -3.24
C ASP A 181 -16.05 8.88 -2.26
N ARG A 182 -14.84 9.19 -2.70
CA ARG A 182 -13.61 9.09 -1.92
C ARG A 182 -12.92 10.43 -1.97
N ASP A 183 -12.93 11.15 -0.85
CA ASP A 183 -12.31 12.48 -0.73
C ASP A 183 -12.78 13.50 -1.80
N GLY A 184 -14.03 13.38 -2.24
CA GLY A 184 -14.61 14.22 -3.30
C GLY A 184 -14.27 13.79 -4.73
N GLU A 185 -13.60 12.65 -4.89
CA GLU A 185 -13.33 12.00 -6.16
C GLU A 185 -14.21 10.76 -6.34
N LYS A 186 -14.48 10.41 -7.60
CA LYS A 186 -15.31 9.25 -7.93
C LYS A 186 -14.46 7.98 -7.91
N ALA A 187 -14.92 6.97 -7.20
CA ALA A 187 -14.35 5.63 -7.20
C ALA A 187 -15.44 4.55 -7.40
N TYR A 188 -15.00 3.32 -7.63
CA TYR A 188 -15.83 2.17 -7.97
C TYR A 188 -15.52 1.02 -7.02
N ARG A 189 -16.54 0.60 -6.25
CA ARG A 189 -16.47 -0.54 -5.33
C ARG A 189 -17.06 -1.79 -5.98
N TYR A 190 -16.35 -2.91 -5.85
CA TYR A 190 -16.76 -4.21 -6.36
C TYR A 190 -16.78 -5.24 -5.22
N GLU A 191 -17.84 -6.05 -5.17
CA GLU A 191 -17.94 -7.15 -4.20
C GLU A 191 -17.29 -8.41 -4.75
N ILE A 192 -16.51 -9.08 -3.90
CA ILE A 192 -15.90 -10.37 -4.18
C ILE A 192 -16.86 -11.45 -3.66
N PRO A 193 -17.35 -12.35 -4.54
CA PRO A 193 -18.13 -13.50 -4.11
C PRO A 193 -17.43 -14.32 -3.03
N GLN A 194 -18.17 -14.73 -2.01
CA GLN A 194 -17.60 -15.42 -0.84
C GLN A 194 -16.86 -16.71 -1.21
N ASP A 195 -17.40 -17.47 -2.16
CA ASP A 195 -16.80 -18.72 -2.62
C ASP A 195 -15.42 -18.51 -3.27
N ILE A 196 -15.21 -17.36 -3.89
CA ILE A 196 -13.91 -16.99 -4.49
C ILE A 196 -12.93 -16.59 -3.39
N ALA A 197 -13.35 -15.76 -2.43
CA ALA A 197 -12.53 -15.38 -1.28
C ALA A 197 -12.11 -16.60 -0.43
N GLU A 198 -13.05 -17.50 -0.13
CA GLU A 198 -12.79 -18.72 0.64
C GLU A 198 -11.87 -19.70 -0.10
N SER A 199 -11.93 -19.74 -1.44
CA SER A 199 -11.04 -20.59 -2.24
C SER A 199 -9.59 -20.10 -2.15
N ALA A 200 -9.37 -18.78 -2.29
CA ALA A 200 -8.05 -18.16 -2.15
C ALA A 200 -7.45 -18.39 -0.76
N ALA A 201 -8.26 -18.26 0.30
CA ALA A 201 -7.84 -18.52 1.67
C ALA A 201 -7.33 -19.97 1.87
N GLN A 202 -8.07 -20.95 1.37
CA GLN A 202 -7.71 -22.38 1.50
C GLN A 202 -6.43 -22.73 0.72
N GLU A 203 -6.22 -22.11 -0.44
CA GLU A 203 -5.01 -22.28 -1.25
C GLU A 203 -3.78 -21.72 -0.51
N ALA A 204 -3.90 -20.55 0.10
CA ALA A 204 -2.82 -19.96 0.91
C ALA A 204 -2.43 -20.83 2.13
N GLU A 205 -3.41 -21.47 2.79
CA GLU A 205 -3.16 -22.37 3.93
C GLU A 205 -2.43 -23.65 3.54
N THR A 206 -2.65 -24.14 2.32
CA THR A 206 -2.03 -25.40 1.84
C THR A 206 -0.60 -25.20 1.34
N GLU A 207 -0.17 -23.97 1.08
CA GLU A 207 1.21 -23.63 0.70
C GLU A 207 2.09 -23.15 1.88
N GLY A 208 1.50 -22.93 3.06
CA GLY A 208 2.14 -22.25 4.20
C GLY A 208 2.81 -23.10 5.29
N GLU A 209 3.07 -24.40 5.10
CA GLU A 209 3.52 -25.30 6.19
C GLU A 209 5.00 -25.19 6.63
N ASP A 210 5.84 -24.32 6.04
CA ASP A 210 7.29 -24.28 6.33
C ASP A 210 7.89 -22.87 6.62
N SER A 211 7.11 -21.89 7.12
CA SER A 211 7.66 -20.58 7.52
C SER A 211 8.01 -20.51 9.02
N ASP A 212 9.02 -21.28 9.43
CA ASP A 212 9.67 -21.11 10.73
C ASP A 212 10.52 -19.83 10.75
N GLY A 213 9.89 -18.71 11.15
CA GLY A 213 10.58 -17.56 11.71
C GLY A 213 10.58 -16.30 10.85
N LEU A 214 9.62 -15.41 11.12
CA LEU A 214 9.74 -13.96 10.96
C LEU A 214 8.93 -13.30 12.09
N ASP A 215 9.58 -12.68 13.07
CA ASP A 215 9.99 -11.26 13.09
C ASP A 215 8.87 -10.36 13.63
N GLN A 216 9.14 -9.65 14.73
CA GLN A 216 8.12 -8.97 15.54
C GLN A 216 7.38 -7.85 14.76
N GLY A 217 7.98 -7.33 13.68
CA GLY A 217 7.32 -6.39 12.76
C GLY A 217 6.25 -7.02 11.87
N ALA A 218 6.41 -8.29 11.47
CA ALA A 218 5.41 -9.03 10.69
C ALA A 218 4.24 -9.51 11.57
N ALA A 219 4.50 -9.78 12.85
CA ALA A 219 3.45 -10.17 13.80
C ALA A 219 2.37 -9.08 14.00
N ALA A 220 2.76 -7.81 13.91
CA ALA A 220 1.83 -6.67 13.93
C ALA A 220 0.91 -6.59 12.69
N LEU A 221 1.36 -7.14 11.55
CA LEU A 221 0.58 -7.18 10.31
C LEU A 221 -0.28 -8.45 10.20
N ASN A 222 0.04 -9.49 10.98
CA ASN A 222 -0.79 -10.68 11.13
C ASN A 222 -2.17 -10.40 11.75
N GLU A 223 -2.39 -9.21 12.32
CA GLU A 223 -3.72 -8.79 12.80
C GLU A 223 -4.71 -8.55 11.65
N LEU A 224 -4.22 -8.28 10.44
CA LEU A 224 -5.06 -8.11 9.27
C LEU A 224 -5.10 -9.42 8.48
N ASP A 225 -6.17 -10.20 8.64
CA ASP A 225 -6.34 -11.42 7.87
C ASP A 225 -6.91 -11.15 6.47
N MET A 226 -6.02 -11.13 5.47
CA MET A 226 -6.39 -10.89 4.07
C MET A 226 -7.35 -11.95 3.51
N SER A 227 -7.49 -13.11 4.17
CA SER A 227 -8.49 -14.12 3.81
C SER A 227 -9.92 -13.58 3.89
N LEU A 228 -10.13 -12.53 4.68
CA LEU A 228 -11.43 -11.90 4.94
C LEU A 228 -11.80 -10.83 3.90
N VAL A 229 -10.95 -10.58 2.90
CA VAL A 229 -11.24 -9.58 1.86
C VAL A 229 -12.50 -9.97 1.09
N HIS A 230 -13.46 -9.05 1.04
CA HIS A 230 -14.76 -9.26 0.40
C HIS A 230 -15.18 -8.17 -0.56
N ALA A 231 -14.42 -7.08 -0.64
CA ALA A 231 -14.60 -6.06 -1.64
C ALA A 231 -13.28 -5.33 -1.88
N PHE A 232 -13.20 -4.69 -3.04
CA PHE A 232 -12.10 -3.80 -3.40
C PHE A 232 -12.66 -2.54 -4.05
N VAL A 233 -11.88 -1.46 -3.97
CA VAL A 233 -12.24 -0.15 -4.50
C VAL A 233 -11.12 0.33 -5.41
N VAL A 234 -11.48 0.76 -6.62
CA VAL A 234 -10.57 1.37 -7.58
C VAL A 234 -11.04 2.77 -7.96
N ASP A 235 -10.13 3.63 -8.41
CA ASP A 235 -10.48 4.94 -8.95
C ASP A 235 -11.00 4.85 -10.40
N GLY A 236 -11.14 6.01 -11.06
CA GLY A 236 -11.58 6.07 -12.46
C GLY A 236 -10.57 5.58 -13.49
N ASP A 237 -9.29 5.49 -13.12
CA ASP A 237 -8.20 5.00 -13.96
C ASP A 237 -7.87 3.51 -13.67
N GLY A 238 -8.49 2.93 -12.64
CA GLY A 238 -8.32 1.53 -12.23
C GLY A 238 -7.27 1.32 -11.14
N GLU A 239 -6.75 2.39 -10.52
CA GLU A 239 -5.80 2.30 -9.42
C GLU A 239 -6.50 1.78 -8.15
N LEU A 240 -5.88 0.81 -7.47
CA LEU A 240 -6.37 0.25 -6.22
C LEU A 240 -6.29 1.31 -5.11
N LEU A 241 -7.47 1.65 -4.57
CA LEU A 241 -7.63 2.58 -3.46
C LEU A 241 -7.84 1.86 -2.14
N ALA A 242 -8.59 0.76 -2.11
CA ALA A 242 -8.88 0.06 -0.86
C ALA A 242 -9.23 -1.43 -1.03
N LEU A 243 -8.96 -2.18 0.03
CA LEU A 243 -9.50 -3.52 0.28
C LEU A 243 -10.38 -3.48 1.53
N GLU A 244 -11.55 -4.11 1.47
CA GLU A 244 -12.46 -4.22 2.61
C GLU A 244 -12.44 -5.66 3.15
N LEU A 245 -12.14 -5.80 4.44
CA LEU A 245 -12.08 -7.04 5.18
C LEU A 245 -13.36 -7.21 6.01
N ARG A 246 -13.93 -8.41 5.99
CA ARG A 246 -15.11 -8.72 6.81
C ARG A 246 -14.70 -8.68 8.27
N GLY A 247 -15.55 -8.08 9.10
CA GLY A 247 -15.44 -8.29 10.53
C GLY A 247 -15.75 -9.76 10.88
N GLU A 248 -15.02 -10.30 11.84
CA GLU A 248 -15.27 -11.63 12.36
C GLU A 248 -16.64 -11.69 13.07
N GLU A 249 -17.29 -12.85 12.98
CA GLU A 249 -18.53 -13.09 13.70
C GLU A 249 -18.18 -13.57 15.11
N GLY A 250 -18.51 -12.77 16.13
CA GLY A 250 -18.26 -13.12 17.52
C GLY A 250 -19.09 -14.33 17.97
N GLU A 251 -18.76 -14.88 19.14
CA GLU A 251 -19.43 -16.07 19.70
C GLU A 251 -20.95 -15.88 19.89
N ASP A 252 -21.41 -14.64 20.04
CA ASP A 252 -22.82 -14.26 20.19
C ASP A 252 -23.55 -14.06 18.83
N GLY A 253 -22.87 -14.26 17.70
CA GLY A 253 -23.41 -14.06 16.35
C GLY A 253 -23.46 -12.58 15.91
N GLU A 254 -22.89 -11.68 16.71
CA GLU A 254 -22.72 -10.28 16.33
C GLU A 254 -21.51 -10.15 15.40
N LYS A 255 -21.70 -9.51 14.24
CA LYS A 255 -20.63 -9.29 13.27
C LYS A 255 -19.89 -8.02 13.64
N ALA A 256 -18.58 -8.14 13.80
CA ALA A 256 -17.70 -7.00 13.91
C ALA A 256 -17.85 -6.06 12.70
N PRO A 257 -17.57 -4.76 12.86
CA PRO A 257 -17.48 -3.85 11.73
C PRO A 257 -16.41 -4.32 10.74
N ALA A 258 -16.65 -4.08 9.45
CA ALA A 258 -15.65 -4.32 8.42
C ALA A 258 -14.43 -3.41 8.64
N THR A 259 -13.25 -3.94 8.37
CA THR A 259 -12.00 -3.17 8.40
C THR A 259 -11.66 -2.76 6.97
N GLU A 260 -11.31 -1.49 6.78
CA GLU A 260 -10.87 -0.99 5.49
C GLU A 260 -9.36 -0.75 5.50
N MET A 261 -8.69 -1.25 4.46
CA MET A 261 -7.29 -1.01 4.18
C MET A 261 -7.17 -0.13 2.95
N THR A 262 -6.62 1.06 3.12
CA THR A 262 -6.47 2.06 2.07
C THR A 262 -5.04 2.06 1.56
N PHE A 263 -4.88 2.17 0.24
CA PHE A 263 -3.61 2.22 -0.46
C PHE A 263 -3.41 3.60 -1.08
N SER A 264 -2.16 4.07 -1.11
CA SER A 264 -1.79 5.35 -1.72
C SER A 264 -0.29 5.41 -2.01
N GLY A 265 0.14 6.44 -2.72
CA GLY A 265 1.57 6.70 -2.93
C GLY A 265 2.27 5.62 -3.74
N TRP A 266 1.55 4.94 -4.65
CA TRP A 266 2.11 3.97 -5.57
C TRP A 266 3.33 4.55 -6.29
N ASP A 267 4.44 3.82 -6.23
CA ASP A 267 5.73 4.13 -6.87
C ASP A 267 6.28 5.55 -6.57
N SER A 268 5.83 6.14 -5.45
CA SER A 268 6.14 7.52 -5.09
C SER A 268 6.36 7.72 -3.59
N VAL A 269 6.49 6.64 -2.82
CA VAL A 269 6.88 6.73 -1.40
C VAL A 269 8.35 7.13 -1.31
N GLU A 270 8.62 8.18 -0.55
CA GLU A 270 9.98 8.62 -0.25
C GLU A 270 10.70 7.58 0.63
N GLU A 271 12.02 7.44 0.41
CA GLU A 271 12.85 6.54 1.20
C GLU A 271 12.83 6.95 2.68
N VAL A 272 12.68 5.95 3.55
CA VAL A 272 12.73 6.12 5.00
C VAL A 272 14.17 6.35 5.43
N GLU A 273 14.37 7.38 6.24
CA GLU A 273 15.68 7.71 6.83
C GLU A 273 15.86 7.03 8.20
N ALA A 274 17.11 6.63 8.47
CA ALA A 274 17.50 6.12 9.78
C ALA A 274 17.27 7.20 10.87
N PRO A 275 16.86 6.81 12.09
CA PRO A 275 16.79 7.75 13.20
C PRO A 275 18.14 8.42 13.48
N ALA A 276 18.11 9.63 14.07
CA ALA A 276 19.36 10.31 14.43
C ALA A 276 20.12 9.52 15.51
N GLU A 277 21.45 9.55 15.49
CA GLU A 277 22.29 8.73 16.39
C GLU A 277 22.01 9.00 17.88
N ASP A 278 21.60 10.21 18.25
CA ASP A 278 21.26 10.58 19.63
C ASP A 278 19.86 10.10 20.08
N GLU A 279 19.01 9.73 19.13
CA GLU A 279 17.69 9.13 19.33
C GLU A 279 17.74 7.60 19.45
N VAL A 280 18.86 6.98 19.06
CA VAL A 280 19.07 5.53 19.17
C VAL A 280 19.69 5.20 20.52
N ARG A 281 19.16 4.16 21.18
CA ARG A 281 19.84 3.50 22.31
C ARG A 281 20.44 2.19 21.83
N GLU A 282 21.63 1.88 22.31
CA GLU A 282 22.16 0.53 22.18
C GLU A 282 21.23 -0.43 22.94
N ALA A 283 20.86 -1.53 22.31
CA ALA A 283 20.17 -2.61 23.00
C ALA A 283 21.00 -2.96 24.26
N PRO A 284 20.37 -3.16 25.44
CA PRO A 284 21.12 -3.54 26.63
C PRO A 284 21.95 -4.76 26.27
N GLY A 285 23.28 -4.58 26.27
CA GLY A 285 24.19 -5.65 25.90
C GLY A 285 23.85 -6.88 26.73
N ILE A 286 23.76 -8.03 26.08
CA ILE A 286 24.16 -9.28 26.73
C ILE A 286 25.69 -9.16 26.89
N ASP A 287 26.11 -8.24 27.75
CA ASP A 287 27.50 -8.03 28.08
C ASP A 287 27.95 -9.32 28.75
N GLY A 288 28.96 -9.93 28.13
CA GLY A 288 29.38 -11.29 28.38
C GLY A 288 29.45 -11.65 29.86
N GLN A 289 28.90 -12.83 30.15
CA GLN A 289 29.43 -13.67 31.23
C GLN A 289 30.91 -13.93 30.92
N GLY A 290 31.78 -13.10 31.48
CA GLY A 290 33.21 -13.35 31.68
C GLY A 290 33.48 -13.78 33.12
#